data_AF-A0A6C0IG26-F1
#
_entry.id   AF-A0A6C0IG26-F1
#
_cell.length_a   1.000
_cell.length_b   1.000
_cell.length_c   1.000
_cell.angle_alpha   90.00
_cell.angle_beta   90.00
_cell.angle_gamma   90.00
#
_symmetry.space_group_name_H-M   'P 1'
#
loop_
_entity.id
_entity.type
_entity.pdbx_description
1 polymer ?
#
loop_
_entity_poly.entity_id
_entity_poly.type
_entity_poly.pdbx_seq_one_letter_code
_entity_poly.pdbx_strand_id
1 'polypeptide(L)' 'MKSRRNHKNKKNKSRRSKGGKKWTTAISAAQKTLSKTGSFSRANKVFKTQALANARKLFGALPQQH' A
#
# COMPACT_ATOMS: atom_id res chain seq x y z
N MET A 1 -41.28 -42.49 -2.36
CA MET A 1 -39.88 -42.24 -1.91
C MET A 1 -39.64 -40.72 -1.91
N LYS A 2 -39.37 -40.12 -0.74
CA LYS A 2 -39.25 -38.65 -0.60
C LYS A 2 -37.87 -38.18 -1.07
N SER A 3 -37.82 -37.51 -2.21
CA SER A 3 -36.60 -36.86 -2.73
C SER A 3 -36.24 -35.66 -1.85
N ARG A 4 -35.18 -35.80 -1.04
CA ARG A 4 -34.63 -34.71 -0.21
C ARG A 4 -33.87 -33.74 -1.12
N ARG A 5 -34.54 -32.67 -1.56
CA ARG A 5 -33.90 -31.55 -2.27
C ARG A 5 -32.96 -30.82 -1.31
N ASN A 6 -31.67 -31.05 -1.45
CA ASN A 6 -30.61 -30.32 -0.76
C ASN A 6 -30.59 -28.86 -1.25
N HIS A 7 -31.27 -27.97 -0.53
CA HIS A 7 -31.15 -26.52 -0.72
C HIS A 7 -29.78 -26.08 -0.18
N LYS A 8 -28.75 -26.08 -1.03
CA LYS A 8 -27.44 -25.51 -0.66
C LYS A 8 -27.60 -23.99 -0.55
N ASN A 9 -27.57 -23.47 0.67
CA ASN A 9 -27.45 -22.04 0.92
C ASN A 9 -26.17 -21.52 0.24
N LYS A 10 -26.37 -20.77 -0.85
CA LYS A 10 -25.32 -20.09 -1.61
C LYS A 10 -24.81 -18.96 -0.71
N LYS A 11 -23.84 -19.26 0.16
CA LYS A 11 -23.16 -18.25 0.98
C LYS A 11 -22.61 -17.19 0.03
N ASN A 12 -23.11 -15.97 0.15
CA ASN A 12 -22.63 -14.82 -0.60
C ASN A 12 -21.11 -14.73 -0.40
N LYS A 13 -20.38 -15.06 -1.47
CA LYS A 13 -18.92 -14.92 -1.52
C LYS A 13 -18.64 -13.43 -1.35
N SER A 14 -18.26 -13.02 -0.14
CA SER A 14 -17.86 -11.65 0.12
C SER A 14 -16.81 -11.30 -0.92
N ARG A 15 -17.12 -10.31 -1.77
CA ARG A 15 -16.16 -9.81 -2.74
C ARG A 15 -15.06 -9.18 -1.91
N ARG A 16 -13.97 -9.94 -1.71
CA ARG A 16 -12.75 -9.48 -1.05
C ARG A 16 -12.35 -8.21 -1.79
N SER A 17 -12.58 -7.06 -1.18
CA SER A 17 -12.13 -5.79 -1.72
C SER A 17 -10.64 -5.97 -1.97
N LYS A 18 -10.20 -5.84 -3.23
CA LYS A 18 -8.77 -5.74 -3.53
C LYS A 18 -8.29 -4.57 -2.70
N GLY A 19 -7.63 -4.86 -1.58
CA GLY A 19 -7.18 -3.84 -0.64
C GLY A 19 -6.32 -2.88 -1.43
N GLY A 20 -6.89 -1.71 -1.75
CA GLY A 20 -6.19 -0.67 -2.47
C GLY A 20 -4.89 -0.39 -1.72
N LYS A 21 -3.78 -0.30 -2.46
CA LYS A 21 -2.46 -0.01 -1.87
C LYS A 21 -2.61 1.26 -1.04
N LYS A 22 -2.58 1.13 0.29
CA LYS A 22 -2.77 2.26 1.22
C LYS A 22 -1.71 3.31 0.91
N TRP A 23 -2.10 4.58 1.01
CA TRP A 23 -1.17 5.70 0.86
C TRP A 23 0.02 5.49 1.79
N THR A 24 1.23 5.45 1.22
CA THR A 24 2.46 5.21 1.98
C THR A 24 3.16 6.53 2.18
N THR A 25 3.29 6.97 3.43
CA THR A 25 4.01 8.20 3.77
C THR A 25 5.51 7.98 3.67
N ALA A 26 6.27 9.04 3.37
CA ALA A 26 7.73 8.97 3.31
C ALA A 26 8.33 8.54 4.66
N ILE A 27 7.74 9.00 5.77
CA ILE A 27 8.13 8.63 7.13
C ILE A 27 7.96 7.12 7.35
N SER A 28 6.80 6.55 7.01
CA SER A 28 6.55 5.11 7.19
C SER A 28 7.50 4.23 6.38
N ALA A 29 7.81 4.65 5.14
CA ALA A 29 8.75 3.94 4.27
C ALA A 29 10.18 3.99 4.81
N ALA A 30 10.60 5.14 5.31
CA ALA A 30 11.91 5.34 5.91
C ALA A 30 12.07 4.53 7.21
N GLN A 31 11.07 4.59 8.10
CA GLN A 31 11.05 3.81 9.35
C GLN A 31 11.13 2.31 9.07
N LYS A 32 10.32 1.80 8.15
CA LYS A 32 10.37 0.38 7.76
C LYS A 32 11.75 -0.04 7.24
N THR A 33 12.41 0.84 6.50
CA THR A 33 13.76 0.60 5.98
C THR A 33 14.80 0.62 7.09
N LEU A 34 14.68 1.57 8.03
CA LEU A 34 15.56 1.67 9.19
C LEU A 34 15.43 0.43 10.08
N SER A 35 14.21 0.02 10.42
CA SER A 35 13.96 -1.17 11.23
C SER A 35 14.46 -2.47 10.57
N LYS A 36 14.41 -2.54 9.23
CA LYS A 36 14.87 -3.73 8.49
C LYS A 36 16.38 -3.79 8.32
N THR A 37 17.03 -2.65 8.12
CA THR A 37 18.44 -2.60 7.69
C THR A 37 19.40 -2.01 8.71
N GLY A 38 18.90 -1.33 9.74
CA GLY A 38 19.70 -0.58 10.71
C GLY A 38 20.43 0.63 10.13
N SER A 39 20.32 0.91 8.82
CA SER A 39 21.13 1.93 8.15
C SER A 39 20.35 3.24 7.97
N PHE A 40 20.81 4.28 8.66
CA PHE A 40 20.25 5.63 8.53
C PHE A 40 20.39 6.18 7.10
N SER A 41 21.55 6.00 6.47
CA SER A 41 21.79 6.47 5.10
C SER A 41 20.78 5.87 4.11
N ARG A 42 20.51 4.55 4.22
CA ARG A 42 19.49 3.87 3.39
C ARG A 42 18.09 4.38 3.69
N ALA A 43 17.73 4.56 4.96
CA ALA A 43 16.43 5.10 5.36
C ALA A 43 16.20 6.52 4.83
N ASN A 44 17.22 7.39 4.90
CA ASN A 44 17.17 8.75 4.37
C ASN A 44 17.01 8.78 2.84
N LYS A 45 17.73 7.91 2.11
CA LYS A 45 17.56 7.78 0.66
C LYS A 45 16.12 7.38 0.29
N VAL A 46 15.55 6.42 1.01
CA VAL A 46 14.15 5.99 0.80
C VAL A 46 13.18 7.11 1.16
N PHE A 47 13.42 7.84 2.25
CA PHE A 47 12.62 9.00 2.64
C PHE A 47 12.53 10.02 1.51
N LYS A 48 13.67 10.49 1.00
CA LYS A 48 13.72 11.50 -0.08
C LYS A 48 13.00 11.03 -1.34
N THR A 49 13.23 9.79 -1.73
CA THR A 49 12.59 9.18 -2.91
C THR A 49 11.07 9.15 -2.76
N GLN A 50 10.58 8.66 -1.62
CA GLN A 50 9.14 8.54 -1.36
C GLN A 50 8.48 9.90 -1.17
N ALA A 51 9.17 10.86 -0.53
CA ALA A 51 8.69 12.23 -0.37
C ALA A 51 8.49 12.89 -1.72
N LEU A 52 9.46 12.78 -2.63
CA LEU A 52 9.34 13.31 -3.99
C LEU A 52 8.20 12.63 -4.76
N ALA A 53 8.08 11.31 -4.68
CA ALA A 53 6.98 10.59 -5.33
C ALA A 53 5.60 11.02 -4.78
N ASN A 54 5.48 11.22 -3.47
CA ASN A 54 4.25 11.69 -2.85
C ASN A 54 3.94 13.13 -3.24
N ALA A 55 4.95 14.01 -3.25
CA ALA A 55 4.80 15.40 -3.65
C ALA A 55 4.37 15.50 -5.12
N ARG A 56 4.95 14.68 -6.02
CA ARG A 56 4.52 14.59 -7.42
C ARG A 56 3.07 14.12 -7.60
N LYS A 57 2.59 13.22 -6.74
CA LYS A 57 1.19 12.78 -6.76
C LYS A 57 0.21 13.87 -6.30
N LEU A 58 0.65 14.74 -5.39
CA LEU A 58 -0.20 15.81 -4.84
C LEU A 58 -0.18 17.05 -5.73
N PHE A 59 0.98 17.40 -6.29
CA PHE A 59 1.21 18.69 -6.92
C PHE A 59 1.59 18.59 -8.40
N GLY A 60 1.70 17.38 -8.97
CA GLY A 60 2.10 17.17 -10.36
C GLY A 60 3.62 17.28 -10.57
N ALA A 61 4.05 17.70 -11.77
CA ALA A 61 5.46 17.86 -12.08
C ALA A 61 6.05 19.02 -11.27
N LEU A 62 6.80 18.69 -10.20
CA LEU A 62 7.54 19.68 -9.42
C LEU A 62 8.82 20.07 -10.18
N PRO A 63 9.10 21.38 -10.31
CA PRO A 63 10.33 21.86 -10.96
C PRO A 63 11.55 21.32 -10.20
N GLN A 64 12.49 20.73 -10.93
CA GLN A 64 13.79 20.38 -10.37
C GLN A 64 14.60 21.67 -10.28
N GLN A 65 14.95 22.09 -9.07
CA GLN A 65 15.91 23.19 -8.91
C GLN A 65 17.30 22.64 -9.26
N HIS A 66 17.93 23.22 -10.27
CA HIS A 66 19.20 22.82 -10.87
C HIS A 66 20.28 23.84 -10.55
#